data_AF-A0A2V6WN94-F1
#
_entry.id   AF-A0A2V6WN94-F1
#
_cell.length_a   1.000
_cell.length_b   1.000
_cell.length_c   1.000
_cell.angle_alpha   90.00
_cell.angle_beta   90.00
_cell.angle_gamma   90.00
#
_symmetry.space_group_name_H-M   'P 1'
#
loop_
_entity.id
_entity.type
_entity.pdbx_description
1 polymer ?
#
loop_
_entity_poly.entity_id
_entity_poly.type
_entity_poly.pdbx_seq_one_letter_code
_entity_poly.pdbx_strand_id
1 'polypeptide(L)' 'MLTLLTACVSLGLLEESDGHYRNTPASQTYSVRTAPMYFGDYYRFQIDRQVYPAFTHLDRHCGEIAPISTG' A
#
# COMPACT_ATOMS: atom_id res chain seq x y z
N MET A 1 -11.53 -17.07 6.12
CA MET A 1 -10.29 -16.32 6.44
C MET A 1 -9.10 -16.69 5.53
N LEU A 2 -9.33 -17.23 4.32
CA LEU A 2 -8.27 -17.56 3.34
C LEU A 2 -7.93 -16.36 2.42
N THR A 3 -8.92 -15.52 2.13
CA THR A 3 -8.86 -14.49 1.09
C THR A 3 -7.72 -13.48 1.27
N LEU A 4 -7.42 -13.08 2.51
CA LEU A 4 -6.34 -12.13 2.79
C LEU A 4 -4.96 -12.78 2.56
N LEU A 5 -4.76 -14.00 3.04
CA LEU A 5 -3.49 -14.72 2.87
C LEU A 5 -3.25 -15.05 1.38
N THR A 6 -4.29 -15.50 0.67
CA THR A 6 -4.22 -15.72 -0.78
C THR A 6 -3.89 -14.42 -1.53
N ALA A 7 -4.51 -13.30 -1.16
CA ALA A 7 -4.17 -12.00 -1.75
C ALA A 7 -2.72 -11.60 -1.48
N CYS A 8 -2.23 -11.74 -0.24
CA CYS A 8 -0.85 -11.44 0.11
C CYS A 8 0.16 -12.34 -0.63
N VAL A 9 -0.17 -13.61 -0.86
CA VAL A 9 0.64 -14.50 -1.70
C VAL A 9 0.63 -14.04 -3.16
N SER A 10 -0.54 -13.71 -3.72
CA SER A 10 -0.64 -13.21 -5.10
C SER A 10 0.08 -11.88 -5.34
N LEU A 11 0.19 -11.04 -4.31
CA LEU A 11 0.91 -9.77 -4.33
C LEU A 11 2.41 -9.92 -4.03
N GLY A 12 2.90 -11.15 -3.76
CA GLY A 12 4.32 -11.41 -3.44
C GLY A 12 4.74 -10.93 -2.04
N LEU A 13 3.79 -10.65 -1.16
CA LEU A 13 4.06 -10.24 0.22
C LEU A 13 4.33 -11.45 1.12
N LEU A 14 3.78 -12.62 0.77
CA LEU A 14 3.99 -13.88 1.48
C LEU A 14 4.38 -14.98 0.50
N GLU A 15 5.27 -15.86 0.93
CA GLU A 15 5.53 -17.16 0.32
C GLU A 15 4.66 -18.20 1.03
N GLU A 16 3.96 -19.03 0.27
CA GLU A 16 3.25 -20.21 0.80
C GLU A 16 4.04 -21.46 0.39
N SER A 17 4.29 -22.34 1.36
CA SER A 17 4.99 -23.62 1.17
C SER A 17 4.33 -24.65 2.07
N ASP A 18 3.73 -25.68 1.48
CA ASP A 18 3.08 -26.81 2.17
C ASP A 18 2.11 -26.39 3.28
N GLY A 19 1.30 -25.35 3.04
CA GLY A 19 0.35 -24.81 4.02
C GLY A 19 0.96 -23.88 5.08
N HIS A 20 2.26 -23.60 5.00
CA HIS A 20 2.94 -22.62 5.85
C HIS A 20 3.16 -21.32 5.09
N TYR A 21 2.85 -20.19 5.73
CA TYR A 21 3.07 -18.85 5.19
C TYR A 21 4.32 -18.24 5.82
N ARG A 22 5.21 -17.70 4.99
CA ARG A 22 6.39 -16.95 5.44
C ARG A 22 6.44 -15.59 4.75
N ASN A 23 6.95 -14.59 5.46
CA ASN A 23 7.25 -13.30 4.84
C ASN A 23 8.31 -13.47 3.76
N THR A 24 8.10 -12.83 2.61
CA THR A 24 9.14 -12.67 1.60
C THR A 24 10.25 -11.74 2.12
N PRO A 25 11.46 -11.74 1.54
CA PRO A 25 12.54 -10.84 1.94
C PRO A 25 12.14 -9.35 1.92
N ALA A 26 11.27 -8.97 0.97
CA ALA A 26 10.69 -7.63 0.89
C ALA A 26 9.77 -7.33 2.09
N SER A 27 8.82 -8.21 2.39
CA SER A 27 7.94 -8.06 3.55
C SER A 27 8.71 -8.08 4.88
N GLN A 28 9.74 -8.92 4.98
CA GLN A 28 10.60 -9.00 6.16
C GLN A 28 11.37 -7.69 6.41
N THR A 29 11.73 -6.97 5.34
CA THR A 29 12.50 -5.72 5.42
C THR A 29 11.60 -4.50 5.68
N TYR A 30 10.39 -4.47 5.12
CA TYR A 30 9.56 -3.26 5.10
C TYR A 30 8.28 -3.34 5.97
N SER A 31 7.79 -4.54 6.26
CA SER A 31 6.51 -4.75 7.00
C SER A 31 6.70 -5.29 8.42
N VAL A 32 7.92 -5.64 8.82
CA VAL A 32 8.22 -6.09 10.19
C VAL A 32 8.57 -4.89 11.06
N ARG A 33 7.86 -4.70 12.18
CA ARG A 33 8.04 -3.54 13.08
C ARG A 33 9.47 -3.36 13.61
N THR A 34 10.22 -4.44 13.74
CA THR A 34 11.60 -4.40 14.24
C THR A 34 12.63 -4.16 13.12
N ALA A 35 12.21 -4.13 11.86
CA ALA A 35 13.11 -3.89 10.75
C ALA A 35 13.46 -2.39 10.66
N PRO A 36 14.74 -2.06 10.38
CA PRO A 36 15.18 -0.67 10.30
C PRO A 36 14.50 0.12 9.17
N MET A 37 13.95 -0.55 8.16
CA MET A 37 13.20 0.04 7.05
C MET A 37 11.68 -0.17 7.19
N TYR A 38 11.17 -0.31 8.42
CA TYR A 38 9.75 -0.49 8.64
C TYR A 38 8.93 0.72 8.14
N PHE A 39 8.09 0.49 7.13
CA PHE A 39 7.19 1.51 6.57
C PHE A 39 5.76 1.44 7.12
N GLY A 40 5.45 0.50 8.02
CA GLY A 40 4.06 0.31 8.48
C GLY A 40 3.46 1.53 9.19
N ASP A 41 4.29 2.35 9.86
CA ASP A 41 3.80 3.60 10.44
C ASP A 41 3.56 4.68 9.39
N TYR A 42 4.34 4.70 8.30
CA TYR A 42 4.07 5.57 7.16
C TYR A 42 2.73 5.21 6.49
N TYR A 43 2.46 3.92 6.29
CA TYR A 43 1.17 3.45 5.78
C TYR A 43 0.00 3.83 6.69
N ARG A 44 0.15 3.67 8.01
CA ARG A 44 -0.89 4.02 8.99
C ARG A 44 -1.13 5.51 9.14
N PHE A 45 -0.09 6.33 9.15
CA PHE A 45 -0.25 7.74 9.49
C PHE A 45 -0.43 8.62 8.26
N GLN A 46 0.29 8.36 7.16
CA GLN A 46 0.19 9.18 5.96
C GLN A 46 -0.80 8.60 4.96
N ILE A 47 -0.68 7.32 4.62
CA ILE A 47 -1.51 6.74 3.56
C ILE A 47 -2.98 6.63 3.98
N ASP A 48 -3.24 6.01 5.14
CA ASP A 48 -4.60 5.78 5.63
C ASP A 48 -5.34 7.08 5.96
N ARG A 49 -4.67 8.01 6.65
CA ARG A 49 -5.36 9.19 7.23
C ARG A 49 -5.37 10.42 6.34
N GLN A 50 -4.47 10.52 5.35
CA GLN A 50 -4.34 11.72 4.53
C GLN A 50 -4.48 11.41 3.03
N VAL A 51 -3.75 10.43 2.53
CA VAL A 51 -3.66 10.17 1.09
C VAL A 51 -4.93 9.52 0.55
N TYR A 52 -5.47 8.47 1.19
CA TYR A 52 -6.70 7.82 0.74
C TYR A 52 -7.92 8.77 0.73
N PRO A 53 -8.19 9.56 1.78
CA PRO A 53 -9.29 10.54 1.77
C PRO A 53 -9.13 11.61 0.68
N ALA A 54 -7.89 12.02 0.38
CA ALA A 54 -7.62 12.96 -0.71
C ALA A 54 -7.91 12.33 -2.08
N PHE A 55 -7.60 11.05 -2.27
CA PHE A 55 -7.88 10.35 -3.52
C PHE A 55 -9.38 10.19 -3.83
N THR A 56 -10.24 10.19 -2.81
CA THR A 56 -11.69 10.15 -2.98
C THR A 56 -12.28 11.45 -3.53
N HIS A 57 -11.51 12.54 -3.57
CA HIS A 57 -11.94 13.86 -4.05
C HIS A 57 -11.23 14.27 -5.36
N LEU A 58 -10.59 13.31 -6.05
CA LEU A 58 -9.89 13.57 -7.32
C LEU A 58 -10.81 14.10 -8.41
N ASP A 59 -12.07 13.66 -8.44
CA ASP A 59 -13.10 14.16 -9.34
C ASP A 59 -13.30 15.68 -9.20
N ARG A 60 -13.25 16.19 -7.96
CA ARG A 60 -13.36 17.61 -7.65
C ARG A 60 -12.13 18.42 -8.04
N HIS A 61 -10.93 17.86 -7.83
CA HIS A 61 -9.67 18.58 -8.08
C HIS A 61 -9.20 18.50 -9.53
N CYS A 62 -9.54 17.43 -10.26
CA CYS A 62 -9.14 17.27 -11.66
C CYS A 62 -10.03 18.09 -12.62
N GLY A 63 -11.23 18.51 -12.18
CA GLY A 63 -12.11 19.40 -12.94
C GLY A 63 -11.67 20.88 -12.97
N GLU A 64 -10.76 21.30 -12.08
CA GLU A 64 -10.26 22.67 -11.97
C GLU A 64 -8.95 22.92 -12.72
N ILE A 65 -8.37 21.88 -13.34
CA ILE A 65 -7.25 22.05 -14.26
C ILE A 65 -7.81 22.55 -15.60
N ALA A 66 -8.16 23.84 -15.63
CA ALA A 66 -8.45 24.57 -16.85
C ALA A 66 -7.31 24.34 -17.87
N PRO A 67 -7.61 24.19 -19.17
CA PRO A 67 -6.58 23.95 -20.18
C PRO A 67 -5.55 25.07 -20.11
N ILE A 68 -4.29 24.69 -19.91
CA ILE A 68 -3.14 25.60 -20.00
C ILE A 68 -3.25 26.37 -21.32
N SER A 69 -3.55 27.68 -21.24
CA SER A 69 -3.57 28.56 -22.39
C SER A 69 -2.15 28.62 -22.97
N THR A 70 -1.95 27.99 -24.12
CA THR A 70 -0.78 28.21 -24.96
C THR A 70 -0.85 29.65 -25.46
N GLY A 71 0.03 30.50 -24.92
CA GLY A 71 0.35 31.83 -25.43
C GLY A 71 1.76 31.85 -25.96
#